data_AF-A0A8J3HDJ9-F1
#
_entry.id   AF-A0A8J3HDJ9-F1
#
_cell.length_a   1.000
_cell.length_b   1.000
_cell.length_c   1.000
_cell.angle_alpha   90.00
_cell.angle_beta   90.00
_cell.angle_gamma   90.00
#
_symmetry.space_group_name_H-M   'P 1'
#
loop_
_entity.id
_entity.type
_entity.pdbx_description
1 polymer ?
#
loop_
_entity_poly.entity_id
_entity_poly.type
_entity_poly.pdbx_seq_one_letter_code
_entity_poly.pdbx_strand_id
1 'polypeptide(L)'
;MPLPRLRPALLACVLLTGGCSAFALDSSSRPDSRTTMPAELTTVAAGTSGVELALQASRSLFRQAPAVVLVGEQDQGSMEQAGATAIDLGVPLLVTATGDGAAPDVRAELDRLAPRTLIPVGDAATGWAREHKAGKEEVKPLAEGKPSRPAAAAALDKLFVLTVNRAQSAAATATAKASGAHVLELPEADPRADDAAIKALSGQAGAPVLALGSDFGTADQLRNRIETAATGTLLPGGRQVLFPHRRLIALYGHPGDAGLGSLGEQPVDRAIARAQKVAAQYASVVGDTVVPAFEIIATVASADPGPDGDYSNESTAAELRPWIDAARTAGVYVVLDLQPGRTDFLTQAKLYEELLLQPHVGLALDPEWRLTPHQVHMVQIGSVASNEINKTAAWLAELTRSHHLPQKILMLHQFRTDMISDRSDLDTSFDELSVVIHADGFGSAGEKMATWENVHLDAPSRIWWGWKNFYDEDHPTFSPRQTMEIEPKPVFVSYQ
;
A
#
# COMPACT_ATOMS: atom_id res chain seq x y z
N MET A 1 -65.22 -52.09 -22.56
CA MET A 1 -64.30 -52.77 -21.63
C MET A 1 -64.26 -51.97 -20.33
N PRO A 2 -64.54 -52.57 -19.17
CA PRO A 2 -64.96 -51.87 -17.95
C PRO A 2 -63.87 -51.77 -16.86
N LEU A 3 -64.05 -50.82 -15.95
CA LEU A 3 -63.44 -50.73 -14.62
C LEU A 3 -63.54 -52.05 -13.84
N PRO A 4 -62.57 -52.35 -12.96
CA PRO A 4 -62.87 -52.36 -11.51
C PRO A 4 -61.64 -52.00 -10.63
N ARG A 5 -61.66 -51.81 -9.30
CA ARG A 5 -62.63 -51.56 -8.21
C ARG A 5 -61.77 -51.37 -6.94
N LEU A 6 -62.21 -50.46 -6.05
CA LEU A 6 -61.86 -50.48 -4.63
C LEU A 6 -62.21 -51.83 -3.98
N ARG A 7 -61.49 -52.22 -2.91
CA ARG A 7 -62.01 -52.86 -1.67
C ARG A 7 -60.91 -52.96 -0.57
N PRO A 8 -61.27 -53.17 0.72
CA PRO A 8 -60.70 -52.45 1.87
C PRO A 8 -60.19 -53.38 3.02
N ALA A 9 -59.95 -52.78 4.20
CA ALA A 9 -59.69 -53.38 5.53
C ALA A 9 -58.22 -53.77 5.80
N LEU A 10 -57.63 -53.54 6.97
CA LEU A 10 -58.16 -53.61 8.33
C LEU A 10 -57.58 -52.52 9.25
N LEU A 11 -58.45 -52.02 10.13
CA LEU A 11 -58.16 -51.29 11.35
C LEU A 11 -57.73 -52.31 12.44
N ALA A 12 -56.61 -52.07 13.13
CA ALA A 12 -56.31 -52.72 14.41
C ALA A 12 -55.68 -51.69 15.35
N CYS A 13 -56.46 -51.30 16.36
CA CYS A 13 -56.04 -50.49 17.50
C CYS A 13 -54.97 -51.22 18.32
N VAL A 14 -53.88 -50.52 18.67
CA VAL A 14 -53.17 -50.79 19.93
C VAL A 14 -52.92 -49.46 20.63
N LEU A 15 -53.48 -49.37 21.83
CA LEU A 15 -53.29 -48.33 22.83
C LEU A 15 -51.81 -48.14 23.13
N LEU A 16 -51.32 -46.90 23.08
CA LEU A 16 -50.13 -46.50 23.82
C LEU A 16 -50.47 -45.33 24.73
N THR A 17 -50.40 -45.67 26.00
CA THR A 17 -50.57 -44.87 27.22
C THR A 17 -49.81 -43.56 27.18
N GLY A 18 -50.49 -42.48 27.58
CA GLY A 18 -49.88 -41.20 27.88
C GLY A 18 -48.83 -41.34 28.98
N GLY A 19 -47.58 -41.14 28.61
CA GLY A 19 -46.47 -40.89 29.53
C GLY A 19 -46.01 -39.46 29.34
N CYS A 20 -46.38 -38.58 30.27
CA CYS A 20 -45.69 -37.31 30.48
C CYS A 20 -44.21 -37.61 30.70
N SER A 21 -43.38 -37.39 29.69
CA SER A 21 -41.95 -37.23 29.87
C SER A 21 -41.68 -35.76 29.63
N ALA A 22 -41.53 -35.04 30.74
CA ALA A 22 -40.98 -33.70 30.74
C ALA A 22 -39.67 -33.73 29.95
N PHE A 23 -39.63 -33.01 28.83
CA PHE A 23 -38.36 -32.60 28.25
C PHE A 23 -37.65 -31.78 29.31
N ALA A 24 -36.74 -32.41 30.03
CA ALA A 24 -35.69 -31.69 30.75
C ALA A 24 -34.94 -30.91 29.66
N LEU A 25 -35.22 -29.62 29.59
CA LEU A 25 -34.37 -28.67 28.89
C LEU A 25 -33.00 -28.79 29.56
N ASP A 26 -32.06 -29.38 28.85
CA ASP A 26 -30.67 -29.42 29.24
C ASP A 26 -30.17 -27.97 29.31
N SER A 27 -30.23 -27.37 30.49
CA SER A 27 -29.90 -25.96 30.71
C SER A 27 -28.39 -25.72 30.80
N SER A 28 -27.57 -26.68 30.34
CA SER A 28 -26.10 -26.59 30.38
C SER A 28 -25.46 -26.12 29.07
N SER A 29 -26.24 -25.75 28.03
CA SER A 29 -25.65 -25.15 26.84
C SER A 29 -25.06 -23.78 27.22
N ARG A 30 -23.72 -23.70 27.30
CA ARG A 30 -23.03 -22.41 27.41
C ARG A 30 -23.51 -21.53 26.25
N PRO A 31 -23.84 -20.26 26.49
CA PRO A 31 -24.20 -19.38 25.39
C PRO A 31 -23.02 -19.27 24.42
N ASP A 32 -23.30 -19.35 23.12
CA ASP A 32 -22.28 -19.36 22.06
C ASP A 32 -21.93 -17.95 21.61
N SER A 33 -20.64 -17.67 21.44
CA SER A 33 -20.20 -16.54 20.60
C SER A 33 -20.62 -16.81 19.14
N ARG A 34 -21.04 -15.77 18.42
CA ARG A 34 -21.37 -15.87 16.99
C ARG A 34 -20.57 -14.86 16.21
N THR A 35 -19.65 -15.34 15.39
CA THR A 35 -18.84 -14.54 14.47
C THR A 35 -19.60 -14.29 13.16
N THR A 36 -19.11 -13.34 12.35
CA THR A 36 -19.63 -13.10 11.00
C THR A 36 -18.50 -12.74 10.05
N MET A 37 -18.60 -13.22 8.82
CA MET A 37 -17.80 -12.71 7.72
C MET A 37 -18.32 -11.32 7.30
N PRO A 38 -17.43 -10.42 6.86
CA PRO A 38 -17.82 -9.24 6.11
C PRO A 38 -18.63 -9.63 4.85
N ALA A 39 -19.54 -8.76 4.43
CA ALA A 39 -20.38 -9.00 3.26
C ALA A 39 -19.60 -8.86 1.94
N GLU A 40 -18.69 -7.89 1.88
CA GLU A 40 -17.85 -7.61 0.73
C GLU A 40 -16.49 -8.31 0.85
N LEU A 41 -15.87 -8.63 -0.29
CA LEU A 41 -14.52 -9.22 -0.32
C LEU A 41 -13.46 -8.29 0.26
N THR A 42 -13.61 -6.98 0.12
CA THR A 42 -12.68 -6.00 0.69
C THR A 42 -13.48 -4.96 1.45
N THR A 43 -13.24 -4.87 2.76
CA THR A 43 -13.92 -3.91 3.64
C THR A 43 -12.88 -3.08 4.39
N VAL A 44 -13.06 -1.77 4.44
CA VAL A 44 -12.33 -0.87 5.35
C VAL A 44 -13.29 -0.44 6.45
N ALA A 45 -13.00 -0.82 7.69
CA ALA A 45 -13.77 -0.35 8.84
C ALA A 45 -13.12 0.92 9.39
N ALA A 46 -13.76 2.06 9.11
CA ALA A 46 -13.22 3.39 9.41
C ALA A 46 -13.09 3.66 10.91
N GLY A 47 -11.95 4.19 11.31
CA GLY A 47 -11.64 4.55 12.69
C GLY A 47 -10.22 5.08 12.83
N THR A 48 -10.03 6.00 13.77
CA THR A 48 -8.75 6.67 14.03
C THR A 48 -8.34 6.55 15.50
N SER A 49 -9.31 6.49 16.41
CA SER A 49 -9.08 6.29 17.84
C SER A 49 -9.15 4.81 18.24
N GLY A 50 -8.58 4.46 19.40
CA GLY A 50 -8.64 3.08 19.88
C GLY A 50 -10.06 2.61 20.21
N VAL A 51 -10.93 3.52 20.65
CA VAL A 51 -12.35 3.24 20.90
C VAL A 51 -13.09 2.94 19.58
N GLU A 52 -12.92 3.79 18.56
CA GLU A 52 -13.53 3.59 17.24
C GLU A 52 -13.09 2.27 16.62
N LEU A 53 -11.78 1.98 16.62
CA LEU A 53 -11.23 0.76 16.04
C LEU A 53 -11.74 -0.49 16.76
N ALA A 54 -11.83 -0.48 18.09
CA ALA A 54 -12.36 -1.60 18.86
C ALA A 54 -13.86 -1.86 18.57
N LEU A 55 -14.65 -0.78 18.48
CA LEU A 55 -16.06 -0.87 18.10
C LEU A 55 -16.24 -1.43 16.69
N GLN A 56 -15.47 -0.94 15.73
CA GLN A 56 -15.53 -1.42 14.35
C GLN A 56 -15.13 -2.89 14.25
N ALA A 57 -14.05 -3.31 14.89
CA ALA A 57 -13.65 -4.72 14.91
C ALA A 57 -14.76 -5.62 15.46
N SER A 58 -15.39 -5.21 16.57
CA SER A 58 -16.51 -5.95 17.15
C SER A 58 -17.73 -6.02 16.22
N ARG A 59 -18.13 -4.89 15.63
CA ARG A 59 -19.24 -4.79 14.67
C ARG A 59 -19.03 -5.63 13.42
N SER A 60 -17.80 -5.63 12.90
CA SER A 60 -17.45 -6.37 11.70
C SER A 60 -17.32 -7.88 11.91
N LEU A 61 -16.93 -8.33 13.11
CA LEU A 61 -16.52 -9.72 13.33
C LEU A 61 -17.44 -10.53 14.23
N PHE A 62 -18.23 -9.89 15.10
CA PHE A 62 -19.11 -10.56 16.06
C PHE A 62 -20.56 -10.12 15.90
N ARG A 63 -21.49 -11.05 15.77
CA ARG A 63 -22.95 -10.78 15.88
C ARG A 63 -23.45 -10.82 17.31
N GLN A 64 -22.85 -11.68 18.13
CA GLN A 64 -23.22 -11.91 19.52
C GLN A 64 -22.00 -12.39 20.29
N ALA A 65 -21.85 -11.93 21.54
CA ALA A 65 -20.78 -12.36 22.42
C ALA A 65 -21.30 -12.49 23.86
N PRO A 66 -21.31 -13.70 24.45
CA PRO A 66 -21.81 -13.95 25.80
C PRO A 66 -20.93 -13.36 26.90
N ALA A 67 -19.68 -13.03 26.59
CA ALA A 67 -18.81 -12.23 27.42
C ALA A 67 -18.13 -11.16 26.56
N VAL A 68 -17.78 -10.03 27.17
CA VAL A 68 -17.03 -8.95 26.53
C VAL A 68 -15.94 -8.51 27.49
N VAL A 69 -14.70 -8.40 26.99
CA VAL A 69 -13.59 -7.83 27.77
C VAL A 69 -13.60 -6.32 27.60
N LEU A 70 -13.37 -5.59 28.69
CA LEU A 70 -13.33 -4.12 28.70
C LEU A 70 -11.98 -3.65 29.23
N VAL A 71 -11.43 -2.61 28.61
CA VAL A 71 -10.21 -1.93 29.09
C VAL A 71 -10.36 -0.42 28.98
N GLY A 72 -9.77 0.33 29.90
CA GLY A 72 -9.76 1.79 29.85
C GLY A 72 -8.88 2.30 28.71
N GLU A 73 -9.34 3.35 28.00
CA GLU A 73 -8.59 3.96 26.89
C GLU A 73 -7.17 4.39 27.26
N GLN A 74 -6.99 4.88 28.49
CA GLN A 74 -5.70 5.34 29.01
C GLN A 74 -4.94 4.27 29.80
N ASP A 75 -5.48 3.05 29.91
CA ASP A 75 -4.89 1.97 30.70
C ASP A 75 -4.03 1.05 29.82
N GLN A 76 -2.90 1.59 29.36
CA GLN A 76 -1.93 0.84 28.55
C GLN A 76 -1.35 -0.37 29.31
N GLY A 77 -1.21 -0.27 30.63
CA GLY A 77 -0.70 -1.36 31.48
C GLY A 77 -1.62 -2.58 31.49
N SER A 78 -2.93 -2.37 31.43
CA SER A 78 -3.94 -3.45 31.38
C SER A 78 -4.22 -3.96 29.97
N MET A 79 -3.85 -3.22 28.91
CA MET A 79 -4.21 -3.55 27.52
C MET A 79 -3.70 -4.92 27.07
N GLU A 80 -2.45 -5.26 27.37
CA GLU A 80 -1.86 -6.56 26.99
C GLU A 80 -2.62 -7.72 27.63
N GLN A 81 -2.90 -7.62 28.92
CA GLN A 81 -3.64 -8.64 29.67
C GLN A 81 -5.10 -8.75 29.20
N ALA A 82 -5.74 -7.62 28.89
CA ALA A 82 -7.09 -7.59 28.33
C ALA A 82 -7.13 -8.26 26.95
N GLY A 83 -6.16 -7.96 26.08
CA GLY A 83 -6.03 -8.58 24.76
C GLY A 83 -5.83 -10.09 24.85
N ALA A 84 -4.90 -10.56 25.69
CA ALA A 84 -4.67 -11.98 25.92
C ALA A 84 -5.93 -12.70 26.45
N THR A 85 -6.68 -12.05 27.34
CA THR A 85 -7.92 -12.58 27.89
C THR A 85 -9.01 -12.70 26.81
N ALA A 86 -9.16 -11.68 25.97
CA ALA A 86 -10.13 -11.70 24.87
C ALA A 86 -9.82 -12.82 23.86
N ILE A 87 -8.54 -13.01 23.52
CA ILE A 87 -8.07 -14.08 22.63
C ILE A 87 -8.30 -15.47 23.24
N ASP A 88 -7.96 -15.70 24.52
CA ASP A 88 -8.19 -17.01 25.18
C ASP A 88 -9.68 -17.37 25.25
N LEU A 89 -10.53 -16.38 25.46
CA LEU A 89 -11.98 -16.57 25.58
C LEU A 89 -12.71 -16.61 24.23
N GLY A 90 -12.11 -16.11 23.15
CA GLY A 90 -12.75 -16.00 21.83
C GLY A 90 -13.91 -14.98 21.83
N VAL A 91 -13.69 -13.81 22.44
CA VAL A 91 -14.70 -12.75 22.61
C VAL A 91 -14.11 -11.38 22.25
N PRO A 92 -14.95 -10.38 21.92
CA PRO A 92 -14.46 -9.05 21.60
C PRO A 92 -13.89 -8.32 22.84
N LEU A 93 -12.92 -7.45 22.57
CA LEU A 93 -12.34 -6.48 23.50
C LEU A 93 -12.79 -5.08 23.09
N LEU A 94 -13.52 -4.40 23.97
CA LEU A 94 -13.92 -2.99 23.78
C LEU A 94 -13.10 -2.07 24.68
N VAL A 95 -12.88 -0.84 24.19
CA VAL A 95 -12.17 0.21 24.93
C VAL A 95 -13.21 1.16 25.50
N THR A 96 -13.15 1.40 26.82
CA THR A 96 -14.02 2.37 27.51
C THR A 96 -13.34 3.73 27.53
N ALA A 97 -13.98 4.74 26.94
CA ALA A 97 -13.45 6.10 26.90
C ALA A 97 -13.37 6.73 28.31
N THR A 98 -12.43 7.65 28.52
CA THR A 98 -12.28 8.38 29.79
C THR A 98 -13.30 9.53 29.99
N GLY A 99 -14.25 9.69 29.07
CA GLY A 99 -15.35 10.67 29.17
C GLY A 99 -16.59 10.24 28.38
N ASP A 100 -17.69 10.99 28.52
CA ASP A 100 -19.02 10.59 28.01
C ASP A 100 -19.14 10.54 26.48
N GLY A 101 -18.19 11.09 25.73
CA GLY A 101 -18.33 11.29 24.27
C GLY A 101 -18.56 10.00 23.47
N ALA A 102 -17.87 8.91 23.81
CA ALA A 102 -18.01 7.61 23.12
C ALA A 102 -18.71 6.54 23.97
N ALA A 103 -19.05 6.84 25.22
CA ALA A 103 -19.76 5.91 26.10
C ALA A 103 -21.12 5.43 25.54
N PRO A 104 -21.92 6.27 24.83
CA PRO A 104 -23.13 5.80 24.15
C PRO A 104 -22.87 4.72 23.10
N ASP A 105 -21.79 4.85 22.31
CA ASP A 105 -21.47 3.89 21.26
C ASP A 105 -21.00 2.54 21.81
N VAL A 106 -20.21 2.57 22.89
CA VAL A 106 -19.80 1.35 23.60
C VAL A 106 -21.02 0.67 24.22
N ARG A 107 -21.95 1.41 24.82
CA ARG A 107 -23.20 0.85 25.34
C ARG A 107 -24.07 0.24 24.24
N ALA A 108 -24.27 0.96 23.15
CA ALA A 108 -25.04 0.45 22.01
C ALA A 108 -24.42 -0.84 21.44
N GLU A 109 -23.10 -0.93 21.45
CA GLU A 109 -22.39 -2.14 21.04
C GLU A 109 -22.55 -3.29 22.03
N LEU A 110 -22.51 -3.03 23.35
CA LEU A 110 -22.84 -4.03 24.37
C LEU A 110 -24.28 -4.54 24.23
N ASP A 111 -25.25 -3.65 23.99
CA ASP A 111 -26.65 -4.02 23.76
C ASP A 111 -26.78 -4.94 22.53
N ARG A 112 -26.05 -4.63 21.45
CA ARG A 112 -26.03 -5.45 20.22
C ARG A 112 -25.41 -6.83 20.46
N LEU A 113 -24.30 -6.89 21.19
CA LEU A 113 -23.61 -8.15 21.50
C LEU A 113 -24.37 -9.02 22.51
N ALA A 114 -25.23 -8.40 23.34
CA ALA A 114 -26.02 -9.01 24.39
C ALA A 114 -25.20 -9.92 25.34
N PRO A 115 -24.13 -9.41 25.99
CA PRO A 115 -23.31 -10.20 26.89
C PRO A 115 -24.06 -10.56 28.17
N ARG A 116 -23.70 -11.73 28.73
CA ARG A 116 -24.08 -12.10 30.11
C ARG A 116 -23.02 -11.67 31.11
N THR A 117 -21.77 -11.52 30.68
CA THR A 117 -20.64 -11.17 31.54
C THR A 117 -19.80 -10.07 30.94
N LEU A 118 -19.55 -9.01 31.71
CA LEU A 118 -18.55 -8.00 31.39
C LEU A 118 -17.29 -8.32 32.19
N ILE A 119 -16.14 -8.38 31.52
CA ILE A 119 -14.86 -8.71 32.12
C ILE A 119 -13.96 -7.48 32.03
N PRO A 120 -14.09 -6.52 32.95
CA PRO A 120 -13.20 -5.38 32.97
C PRO A 120 -11.79 -5.77 33.45
N VAL A 121 -10.79 -5.17 32.82
CA VAL A 121 -9.39 -5.27 33.20
C VAL A 121 -8.91 -3.86 33.57
N GLY A 122 -8.45 -3.70 34.81
CA GLY A 122 -8.11 -2.40 35.39
C GLY A 122 -9.28 -1.73 36.13
N ASP A 123 -8.94 -0.79 37.02
CA ASP A 123 -9.91 -0.11 37.89
C ASP A 123 -10.85 0.81 37.11
N ALA A 124 -10.32 1.51 36.10
CA ALA A 124 -11.10 2.42 35.26
C ALA A 124 -12.21 1.68 34.49
N ALA A 125 -11.86 0.57 33.83
CA ALA A 125 -12.83 -0.28 33.14
C ALA A 125 -13.83 -0.90 34.12
N THR A 126 -13.39 -1.25 35.34
CA THR A 126 -14.25 -1.83 36.37
C THR A 126 -15.28 -0.82 36.87
N GLY A 127 -14.87 0.42 37.13
CA GLY A 127 -15.77 1.51 37.48
C GLY A 127 -16.79 1.76 36.37
N TRP A 128 -16.30 1.91 35.13
CA TRP A 128 -17.14 2.15 33.96
C TRP A 128 -18.18 1.05 33.77
N ALA A 129 -17.79 -0.23 33.84
CA ALA A 129 -18.69 -1.37 33.66
C ALA A 129 -19.77 -1.46 34.74
N ARG A 130 -19.46 -1.09 35.99
CA ARG A 130 -20.44 -1.09 37.09
C ARG A 130 -21.48 0.02 36.93
N GLU A 131 -21.07 1.17 36.39
CA GLU A 131 -21.93 2.32 36.14
C GLU A 131 -22.82 2.13 34.91
N HIS A 132 -22.32 1.50 33.84
CA HIS A 132 -22.95 1.48 32.52
C HIS A 132 -23.64 0.16 32.14
N LYS A 133 -23.71 -0.85 33.03
CA LYS A 133 -24.44 -2.09 32.74
C LYS A 133 -25.93 -1.82 32.52
N ALA A 134 -26.52 -2.42 31.47
CA ALA A 134 -27.88 -2.11 31.03
C ALA A 134 -28.95 -3.10 31.55
N GLY A 135 -28.55 -4.16 32.27
CA GLY A 135 -29.48 -5.17 32.78
C GLY A 135 -28.88 -6.18 33.77
N LYS A 136 -28.91 -7.46 33.37
CA LYS A 136 -28.51 -8.61 34.21
C LYS A 136 -27.05 -9.03 33.98
N GLU A 137 -26.26 -8.22 33.29
CA GLU A 137 -24.86 -8.52 33.05
C GLU A 137 -24.12 -8.63 34.39
N GLU A 138 -23.37 -9.71 34.52
CA GLU A 138 -22.49 -9.91 35.65
C GLU A 138 -21.16 -9.21 35.34
N VAL A 139 -20.76 -8.25 36.18
CA VAL A 139 -19.44 -7.62 36.07
C VAL A 139 -18.45 -8.46 36.87
N LYS A 140 -17.52 -9.12 36.19
CA LYS A 140 -16.47 -9.96 36.77
C LYS A 140 -15.09 -9.39 36.44
N PRO A 141 -14.55 -8.48 37.26
CA PRO A 141 -13.19 -7.98 37.08
C PRO A 141 -12.18 -9.12 37.02
N LEU A 142 -11.23 -9.05 36.08
CA LEU A 142 -10.25 -10.11 35.88
C LEU A 142 -9.39 -10.38 37.14
N ALA A 143 -9.15 -9.34 37.94
CA ALA A 143 -8.45 -9.44 39.22
C ALA A 143 -9.18 -10.30 40.26
N GLU A 144 -10.50 -10.48 40.13
CA GLU A 144 -11.34 -11.23 41.08
C GLU A 144 -11.41 -12.74 40.74
N GLY A 145 -10.88 -13.16 39.59
CA GLY A 145 -10.75 -14.58 39.23
C GLY A 145 -10.82 -14.86 37.73
N LYS A 146 -10.45 -16.10 37.33
CA LYS A 146 -10.48 -16.51 35.92
C LYS A 146 -11.93 -16.63 35.41
N PRO A 147 -12.30 -15.90 34.34
CA PRO A 147 -13.64 -15.99 33.76
C PRO A 147 -13.91 -17.37 33.14
N SER A 148 -15.17 -17.79 33.13
CA SER A 148 -15.59 -19.03 32.48
C SER A 148 -15.53 -18.87 30.96
N ARG A 149 -14.86 -19.80 30.27
CA ARG A 149 -14.77 -19.78 28.81
C ARG A 149 -16.13 -20.06 28.14
N PRO A 150 -16.64 -19.15 27.29
CA PRO A 150 -17.80 -19.40 26.45
C PRO A 150 -17.61 -20.60 25.53
N ALA A 151 -18.69 -21.07 24.92
CA ALA A 151 -18.56 -22.00 23.80
C ALA A 151 -17.93 -21.28 22.60
N ALA A 152 -17.01 -21.96 21.92
CA ALA A 152 -16.22 -21.37 20.83
C ALA A 152 -17.11 -21.05 19.63
N ALA A 153 -16.96 -19.84 19.07
CA ALA A 153 -17.54 -19.50 17.79
C ALA A 153 -16.84 -20.26 16.65
N ALA A 154 -17.50 -20.36 15.49
CA ALA A 154 -16.83 -20.76 14.27
C ALA A 154 -15.71 -19.76 13.93
N ALA A 155 -14.49 -20.26 13.71
CA ALA A 155 -13.35 -19.42 13.37
C ALA A 155 -13.53 -18.78 11.98
N LEU A 156 -13.10 -17.53 11.84
CA LEU A 156 -13.06 -16.83 10.54
C LEU A 156 -11.75 -17.12 9.80
N ASP A 157 -11.40 -18.39 9.68
CA ASP A 157 -10.11 -18.90 9.15
C ASP A 157 -9.83 -18.59 7.67
N LYS A 158 -10.78 -18.00 6.95
CA LYS A 158 -10.61 -17.54 5.57
C LYS A 158 -10.47 -16.03 5.45
N LEU A 159 -10.67 -15.29 6.54
CA LEU A 159 -10.61 -13.83 6.57
C LEU A 159 -9.20 -13.38 6.90
N PHE A 160 -8.63 -12.51 6.07
CA PHE A 160 -7.48 -11.71 6.47
C PHE A 160 -7.96 -10.43 7.16
N VAL A 161 -7.34 -10.08 8.28
CA VAL A 161 -7.56 -8.79 8.93
C VAL A 161 -6.27 -7.99 8.93
N LEU A 162 -6.27 -6.84 8.27
CA LEU A 162 -5.14 -5.91 8.25
C LEU A 162 -5.30 -4.88 9.35
N THR A 163 -4.26 -4.68 10.16
CA THR A 163 -4.21 -3.61 11.17
C THR A 163 -2.85 -2.91 11.12
N VAL A 164 -2.79 -1.65 11.54
CA VAL A 164 -1.50 -0.96 11.74
C VAL A 164 -0.99 -1.25 13.16
N ASN A 165 0.28 -1.64 13.29
CA ASN A 165 0.95 -1.94 14.55
C ASN A 165 1.21 -0.66 15.36
N ARG A 166 0.19 -0.23 16.12
CA ARG A 166 0.24 0.92 17.03
C ARG A 166 -0.69 0.69 18.21
N ALA A 167 -0.45 1.43 19.30
CA ALA A 167 -1.19 1.29 20.55
C ALA A 167 -2.72 1.40 20.37
N GLN A 168 -3.19 2.31 19.50
CA GLN A 168 -4.61 2.52 19.23
C GLN A 168 -5.28 1.28 18.61
N SER A 169 -4.54 0.47 17.85
CA SER A 169 -5.07 -0.72 17.18
C SER A 169 -5.14 -1.95 18.10
N ALA A 170 -4.53 -1.92 19.29
CA ALA A 170 -4.30 -3.10 20.12
C ALA A 170 -5.59 -3.87 20.45
N ALA A 171 -6.64 -3.17 20.89
CA ALA A 171 -7.93 -3.80 21.21
C ALA A 171 -8.65 -4.39 19.97
N ALA A 172 -8.57 -3.68 18.85
CA ALA A 172 -9.13 -4.11 17.58
C ALA A 172 -8.39 -5.35 17.03
N THR A 173 -7.06 -5.35 17.09
CA THR A 173 -6.19 -6.50 16.77
C THR A 173 -6.52 -7.71 17.66
N ALA A 174 -6.68 -7.52 18.97
CA ALA A 174 -7.05 -8.62 19.88
C ALA A 174 -8.43 -9.20 19.55
N THR A 175 -9.40 -8.34 19.25
CA THR A 175 -10.75 -8.75 18.80
C THR A 175 -10.67 -9.54 17.49
N ALA A 176 -9.86 -9.10 16.54
CA ALA A 176 -9.62 -9.82 15.29
C ALA A 176 -9.01 -11.21 15.51
N LYS A 177 -7.98 -11.31 16.36
CA LYS A 177 -7.38 -12.59 16.74
C LYS A 177 -8.39 -13.51 17.46
N ALA A 178 -9.21 -12.95 18.35
CA ALA A 178 -10.25 -13.69 19.08
C ALA A 178 -11.34 -14.28 18.16
N SER A 179 -11.57 -13.68 16.98
CA SER A 179 -12.49 -14.22 15.96
C SER A 179 -11.93 -15.43 15.18
N GLY A 180 -10.63 -15.71 15.32
CA GLY A 180 -9.94 -16.77 14.58
C GLY A 180 -9.52 -16.38 13.15
N ALA A 181 -9.54 -15.09 12.81
CA ALA A 181 -9.08 -14.58 11.52
C ALA A 181 -7.54 -14.57 11.39
N HIS A 182 -7.05 -14.55 10.15
CA HIS A 182 -5.63 -14.36 9.85
C HIS A 182 -5.26 -12.88 9.97
N VAL A 183 -4.71 -12.50 11.13
CA VAL A 183 -4.35 -11.10 11.40
C VAL A 183 -2.94 -10.78 10.90
N LEU A 184 -2.83 -9.74 10.08
CA LEU A 184 -1.59 -9.16 9.60
C LEU A 184 -1.43 -7.75 10.21
N GLU A 185 -0.47 -7.62 11.12
CA GLU A 185 -0.13 -6.35 11.76
C GLU A 185 0.99 -5.68 10.97
N LEU A 186 0.66 -4.58 10.30
CA LEU A 186 1.53 -3.88 9.37
C LEU A 186 2.22 -2.69 10.04
N PRO A 187 3.46 -2.34 9.67
CA PRO A 187 4.09 -1.09 10.11
C PRO A 187 3.34 0.15 9.60
N GLU A 188 2.79 0.06 8.39
CA GLU A 188 2.06 1.13 7.70
C GLU A 188 0.79 0.56 7.04
N ALA A 189 -0.19 1.43 6.75
CA ALA A 189 -1.48 1.02 6.19
C ALA A 189 -1.45 0.69 4.68
N ASP A 190 -0.40 0.01 4.22
CA ASP A 190 -0.26 -0.47 2.85
C ASP A 190 0.35 -1.89 2.84
N PRO A 191 -0.41 -2.93 2.45
CA PRO A 191 0.12 -4.30 2.40
C PRO A 191 1.23 -4.48 1.37
N ARG A 192 1.36 -3.61 0.37
CA ARG A 192 2.45 -3.63 -0.64
C ARG A 192 3.80 -3.18 -0.06
N ALA A 193 3.79 -2.58 1.13
CA ALA A 193 4.98 -2.07 1.80
C ALA A 193 5.59 -3.05 2.81
N ASP A 194 4.97 -4.21 3.04
CA ASP A 194 5.41 -5.19 4.04
C ASP A 194 5.62 -6.58 3.42
N ASP A 195 6.80 -7.16 3.63
CA ASP A 195 7.17 -8.45 3.03
C ASP A 195 6.33 -9.61 3.59
N ALA A 196 5.93 -9.56 4.87
CA ALA A 196 5.12 -10.61 5.47
C ALA A 196 3.68 -10.56 4.94
N ALA A 197 3.13 -9.36 4.75
CA ALA A 197 1.82 -9.16 4.13
C ALA A 197 1.78 -9.63 2.67
N ILE A 198 2.76 -9.24 1.85
CA ILE A 198 2.87 -9.72 0.47
C ILE A 198 2.95 -11.24 0.44
N LYS A 199 3.80 -11.85 1.28
CA LYS A 199 3.94 -13.30 1.34
C LYS A 199 2.64 -14.00 1.76
N ALA A 200 1.91 -13.43 2.71
CA ALA A 200 0.65 -14.01 3.19
C ALA A 200 -0.48 -13.90 2.16
N LEU A 201 -0.53 -12.80 1.40
CA LEU A 201 -1.55 -12.54 0.39
C LEU A 201 -1.23 -13.13 -1.00
N SER A 202 0.03 -13.50 -1.25
CA SER A 202 0.46 -14.05 -2.54
C SER A 202 -0.37 -15.27 -2.94
N GLY A 203 -0.96 -15.22 -4.14
CA GLY A 203 -1.88 -16.23 -4.65
C GLY A 203 -3.30 -16.19 -4.06
N GLN A 204 -3.64 -15.18 -3.26
CA GLN A 204 -4.92 -15.05 -2.54
C GLN A 204 -5.76 -13.83 -3.00
N ALA A 205 -5.74 -13.48 -4.29
CA ALA A 205 -6.45 -12.29 -4.80
C ALA A 205 -7.96 -12.25 -4.52
N GLY A 206 -8.61 -13.41 -4.34
CA GLY A 206 -10.03 -13.53 -4.01
C GLY A 206 -10.33 -13.75 -2.52
N ALA A 207 -9.33 -13.67 -1.64
CA ALA A 207 -9.55 -13.85 -0.21
C ALA A 207 -10.30 -12.65 0.38
N PRO A 208 -11.27 -12.86 1.29
CA PRO A 208 -11.91 -11.78 1.99
C PRO A 208 -10.91 -11.07 2.92
N VAL A 209 -10.88 -9.75 2.87
CA VAL A 209 -10.00 -8.88 3.65
C VAL A 209 -10.80 -7.80 4.36
N LEU A 210 -10.55 -7.66 5.66
CA LEU A 210 -11.02 -6.55 6.49
C LEU A 210 -9.82 -5.72 6.95
N ALA A 211 -9.77 -4.45 6.58
CA ALA A 211 -8.82 -3.51 7.17
C ALA A 211 -9.48 -2.73 8.31
N LEU A 212 -8.78 -2.64 9.45
CA LEU A 212 -9.23 -1.89 10.62
C LEU A 212 -8.48 -0.55 10.67
N GLY A 213 -9.18 0.52 10.32
CA GLY A 213 -8.71 1.89 10.40
C GLY A 213 -8.77 2.67 9.09
N SER A 214 -8.97 3.98 9.21
CA SER A 214 -9.15 4.89 8.08
C SER A 214 -7.89 5.09 7.23
N ASP A 215 -6.71 4.78 7.78
CA ASP A 215 -5.42 4.97 7.10
C ASP A 215 -5.24 4.06 5.88
N PHE A 216 -6.03 2.98 5.78
CA PHE A 216 -6.03 2.08 4.63
C PHE A 216 -6.73 2.66 3.39
N GLY A 217 -7.36 3.84 3.50
CA GLY A 217 -8.04 4.50 2.40
C GLY A 217 -9.43 3.94 2.13
N THR A 218 -9.91 4.08 0.88
CA THR A 218 -11.21 3.53 0.47
C THR A 218 -11.12 2.02 0.25
N ALA A 219 -12.26 1.32 0.25
CA ALA A 219 -12.28 -0.11 -0.05
C ALA A 219 -11.73 -0.44 -1.45
N ASP A 220 -11.95 0.43 -2.44
CA ASP A 220 -11.45 0.25 -3.80
C ASP A 220 -9.93 0.44 -3.87
N GLN A 221 -9.41 1.47 -3.20
CA GLN A 221 -7.97 1.68 -3.08
C GLN A 221 -7.30 0.47 -2.43
N LEU A 222 -7.84 -0.01 -1.30
CA LEU A 222 -7.31 -1.17 -0.62
C LEU A 222 -7.39 -2.43 -1.49
N ARG A 223 -8.48 -2.62 -2.23
CA ARG A 223 -8.64 -3.78 -3.14
C ARG A 223 -7.52 -3.81 -4.18
N ASN A 224 -7.23 -2.68 -4.83
CA ASN A 224 -6.14 -2.58 -5.81
C ASN A 224 -4.78 -2.91 -5.16
N ARG A 225 -4.54 -2.45 -3.92
CA ARG A 225 -3.32 -2.76 -3.17
C ARG A 225 -3.20 -4.26 -2.86
N ILE A 226 -4.29 -4.90 -2.46
CA ILE A 226 -4.35 -6.35 -2.18
C ILE A 226 -4.13 -7.15 -3.45
N GLU A 227 -4.75 -6.77 -4.58
CA GLU A 227 -4.55 -7.45 -5.86
C GLU A 227 -3.09 -7.38 -6.31
N THR A 228 -2.45 -6.23 -6.12
CA THR A 228 -1.00 -6.06 -6.34
C THR A 228 -0.19 -6.97 -5.40
N ALA A 229 -0.47 -6.95 -4.10
CA ALA A 229 0.16 -7.82 -3.10
C ALA A 229 0.00 -9.31 -3.43
N ALA A 230 -1.17 -9.70 -3.91
CA ALA A 230 -1.50 -11.07 -4.26
C ALA A 230 -0.70 -11.59 -5.46
N THR A 231 -0.16 -10.71 -6.32
CA THR A 231 0.74 -11.15 -7.39
C THR A 231 2.05 -11.73 -6.85
N GLY A 232 2.49 -11.31 -5.66
CA GLY A 232 3.81 -11.64 -5.12
C GLY A 232 4.99 -11.11 -5.95
N THR A 233 4.74 -10.31 -6.98
CA THR A 233 5.79 -9.73 -7.83
C THR A 233 6.51 -8.64 -7.06
N LEU A 234 7.83 -8.75 -6.91
CA LEU A 234 8.63 -7.79 -6.14
C LEU A 234 9.41 -6.86 -7.07
N LEU A 235 9.59 -5.62 -6.62
CA LEU A 235 10.55 -4.69 -7.20
C LEU A 235 11.99 -5.14 -6.89
N PRO A 236 12.98 -4.66 -7.66
CA PRO A 236 14.38 -4.71 -7.25
C PRO A 236 14.58 -4.19 -5.81
N GLY A 237 15.27 -5.00 -5.00
CA GLY A 237 15.42 -4.75 -3.56
C GLY A 237 14.23 -5.19 -2.69
N GLY A 238 13.21 -5.87 -3.23
CA GLY A 238 12.04 -6.39 -2.49
C GLY A 238 10.79 -5.50 -2.53
N ARG A 239 9.74 -5.84 -1.79
CA ARG A 239 8.39 -5.19 -1.71
C ARG A 239 7.80 -4.73 -3.07
N GLN A 240 6.74 -3.93 -3.00
CA GLN A 240 5.97 -3.48 -4.17
C GLN A 240 5.75 -1.96 -4.25
N VAL A 241 6.26 -1.23 -3.26
CA VAL A 241 6.33 0.24 -3.23
C VAL A 241 7.79 0.70 -3.27
N LEU A 242 8.03 1.87 -3.87
CA LEU A 242 9.38 2.38 -4.13
C LEU A 242 9.99 3.10 -2.92
N PHE A 243 9.31 4.09 -2.36
CA PHE A 243 9.85 4.99 -1.33
C PHE A 243 8.98 4.98 -0.06
N PRO A 244 9.49 5.36 1.14
CA PRO A 244 10.79 5.98 1.44
C PRO A 244 11.97 5.02 1.66
N HIS A 245 11.73 3.74 1.89
CA HIS A 245 12.75 2.80 2.41
C HIS A 245 13.74 2.25 1.37
N ARG A 246 13.83 2.93 0.22
CA ARG A 246 14.79 2.60 -0.84
C ARG A 246 15.42 3.86 -1.37
N ARG A 247 16.62 3.69 -1.92
CA ARG A 247 17.30 4.71 -2.70
C ARG A 247 17.80 4.12 -3.99
N LEU A 248 17.37 4.69 -5.11
CA LEU A 248 17.77 4.24 -6.44
C LEU A 248 18.98 5.04 -6.89
N ILE A 249 20.03 4.35 -7.31
CA ILE A 249 21.27 4.96 -7.81
C ILE A 249 21.48 4.51 -9.25
N ALA A 250 21.30 5.42 -10.20
CA ALA A 250 21.22 5.14 -11.61
C ALA A 250 22.49 5.53 -12.39
N LEU A 251 22.79 4.76 -13.44
CA LEU A 251 23.56 5.27 -14.58
C LEU A 251 22.59 5.81 -15.62
N TYR A 252 22.89 6.99 -16.14
CA TYR A 252 22.12 7.67 -17.18
C TYR A 252 22.73 7.44 -18.57
N GLY A 253 21.88 7.24 -19.57
CA GLY A 253 22.24 7.51 -20.97
C GLY A 253 21.58 6.61 -22.00
N HIS A 254 22.05 6.70 -23.25
CA HIS A 254 21.51 5.94 -24.38
C HIS A 254 22.39 4.72 -24.74
N PRO A 255 21.82 3.51 -24.87
CA PRO A 255 22.55 2.33 -25.30
C PRO A 255 23.37 2.51 -26.57
N GLY A 256 24.70 2.34 -26.46
CA GLY A 256 25.59 2.38 -27.62
C GLY A 256 26.04 3.78 -28.05
N ASP A 257 25.64 4.83 -27.35
CA ASP A 257 26.12 6.19 -27.58
C ASP A 257 26.84 6.74 -26.33
N ALA A 258 28.17 6.82 -26.42
CA ALA A 258 29.02 7.36 -25.35
C ALA A 258 28.86 8.89 -25.16
N GLY A 259 28.31 9.60 -26.15
CA GLY A 259 28.05 11.04 -26.05
C GLY A 259 26.77 11.39 -25.30
N LEU A 260 25.91 10.39 -25.03
CA LEU A 260 24.60 10.57 -24.40
C LEU A 260 24.56 10.02 -22.97
N GLY A 261 25.71 9.90 -22.32
CA GLY A 261 25.82 9.59 -20.88
C GLY A 261 26.53 8.28 -20.57
N SER A 262 26.98 8.17 -19.33
CA SER A 262 27.86 7.11 -18.85
C SER A 262 27.35 5.68 -19.02
N LEU A 263 26.03 5.46 -19.17
CA LEU A 263 25.45 4.15 -19.47
C LEU A 263 25.86 3.63 -20.85
N GLY A 264 25.87 4.52 -21.86
CA GLY A 264 26.08 4.22 -23.27
C GLY A 264 27.52 3.91 -23.67
N GLU A 265 28.48 4.25 -22.81
CA GLU A 265 29.92 4.02 -23.02
C GLU A 265 30.32 2.53 -23.08
N GLN A 266 29.41 1.63 -22.71
CA GLN A 266 29.73 0.21 -22.60
C GLN A 266 28.55 -0.72 -22.96
N PRO A 267 28.82 -2.01 -23.26
CA PRO A 267 27.78 -3.03 -23.40
C PRO A 267 27.01 -3.29 -22.10
N VAL A 268 25.79 -3.82 -22.21
CA VAL A 268 24.84 -4.03 -21.10
C VAL A 268 25.44 -4.71 -19.86
N ASP A 269 26.22 -5.79 -20.01
CA ASP A 269 26.83 -6.50 -18.86
C ASP A 269 27.80 -5.61 -18.08
N ARG A 270 28.53 -4.76 -18.80
CA ARG A 270 29.47 -3.80 -18.20
C ARG A 270 28.73 -2.62 -17.58
N ALA A 271 27.64 -2.17 -18.21
CA ALA A 271 26.77 -1.14 -17.65
C ALA A 271 26.15 -1.60 -16.32
N ILE A 272 25.67 -2.85 -16.25
CA ILE A 272 25.12 -3.45 -15.02
C ILE A 272 26.18 -3.47 -13.92
N ALA A 273 27.37 -3.97 -14.23
CA ALA A 273 28.47 -4.02 -13.26
C ALA A 273 28.87 -2.62 -12.77
N ARG A 274 28.87 -1.61 -13.66
CA ARG A 274 29.14 -0.21 -13.30
C ARG A 274 28.03 0.36 -12.42
N ALA A 275 26.76 0.15 -12.75
CA ALA A 275 25.62 0.63 -11.94
C ALA A 275 25.65 0.04 -10.54
N GLN A 276 25.90 -1.27 -10.41
CA GLN A 276 26.08 -1.94 -9.11
C GLN A 276 27.26 -1.36 -8.33
N LYS A 277 28.39 -1.07 -9.00
CA LYS A 277 29.56 -0.45 -8.37
C LYS A 277 29.26 0.96 -7.86
N VAL A 278 28.53 1.77 -8.62
CA VAL A 278 28.15 3.13 -8.20
C VAL A 278 27.16 3.07 -7.04
N ALA A 279 26.13 2.23 -7.14
CA ALA A 279 25.16 2.01 -6.07
C ALA A 279 25.83 1.54 -4.76
N ALA A 280 26.80 0.63 -4.83
CA ALA A 280 27.51 0.12 -3.65
C ALA A 280 28.23 1.22 -2.84
N GLN A 281 28.57 2.36 -3.45
CA GLN A 281 29.19 3.49 -2.75
C GLN A 281 28.22 4.19 -1.78
N TYR A 282 26.91 4.04 -2.00
CA TYR A 282 25.88 4.61 -1.13
C TYR A 282 25.58 3.72 0.07
N ALA A 283 25.85 2.41 0.00
CA ALA A 283 25.44 1.43 1.02
C ALA A 283 25.96 1.76 2.44
N SER A 284 27.11 2.43 2.56
CA SER A 284 27.68 2.82 3.87
C SER A 284 27.21 4.19 4.38
N VAL A 285 26.52 4.99 3.56
CA VAL A 285 26.07 6.34 3.91
C VAL A 285 24.55 6.46 3.99
N VAL A 286 23.83 5.37 3.70
CA VAL A 286 22.37 5.31 3.73
C VAL A 286 21.90 4.22 4.71
N GLY A 287 20.80 4.49 5.42
CA GLY A 287 20.15 3.48 6.26
C GLY A 287 19.12 2.62 5.52
N ASP A 288 18.82 2.97 4.27
CA ASP A 288 17.79 2.36 3.43
C ASP A 288 18.36 1.32 2.47
N THR A 289 17.48 0.57 1.80
CA THR A 289 17.88 -0.37 0.75
C THR A 289 18.39 0.41 -0.47
N VAL A 290 19.65 0.22 -0.84
CA VAL A 290 20.18 0.78 -2.09
C VAL A 290 19.88 -0.16 -3.26
N VAL A 291 19.28 0.39 -4.31
CA VAL A 291 18.91 -0.34 -5.52
C VAL A 291 19.68 0.26 -6.70
N PRO A 292 20.51 -0.50 -7.42
CA PRO A 292 21.11 -0.02 -8.66
C PRO A 292 20.01 0.21 -9.69
N ALA A 293 20.19 1.23 -10.53
CA ALA A 293 19.21 1.58 -11.55
C ALA A 293 19.87 1.94 -12.88
N PHE A 294 19.06 1.94 -13.93
CA PHE A 294 19.34 2.59 -15.20
C PHE A 294 18.30 3.66 -15.46
N GLU A 295 18.75 4.75 -16.04
CA GLU A 295 17.91 5.77 -16.63
C GLU A 295 18.29 5.83 -18.11
N ILE A 296 17.44 5.21 -18.94
CA ILE A 296 17.74 4.91 -20.34
C ILE A 296 17.01 5.93 -21.20
N ILE A 297 17.76 6.72 -21.98
CA ILE A 297 17.17 7.61 -22.99
C ILE A 297 16.56 6.74 -24.09
N ALA A 298 15.24 6.58 -24.06
CA ALA A 298 14.51 5.74 -24.99
C ALA A 298 14.24 6.49 -26.29
N THR A 299 13.91 7.78 -26.19
CA THR A 299 13.76 8.70 -27.32
C THR A 299 14.78 9.82 -27.18
N VAL A 300 15.54 10.10 -28.23
CA VAL A 300 16.64 11.06 -28.24
C VAL A 300 16.23 12.29 -29.04
N ALA A 301 16.30 13.47 -28.44
CA ALA A 301 16.04 14.71 -29.15
C ALA A 301 16.99 14.90 -30.35
N SER A 302 16.45 15.34 -31.47
CA SER A 302 17.16 15.42 -32.75
C SER A 302 17.19 16.84 -33.30
N ALA A 303 18.35 17.29 -33.77
CA ALA A 303 18.43 18.58 -34.47
C ALA A 303 17.62 18.59 -35.79
N ASP A 304 17.43 17.42 -36.38
CA ASP A 304 16.70 17.22 -37.63
C ASP A 304 15.33 16.56 -37.40
N PRO A 305 14.31 16.87 -38.22
CA PRO A 305 12.92 16.42 -38.03
C PRO A 305 12.68 14.90 -38.02
N GLY A 306 13.66 14.09 -38.45
CA GLY A 306 13.42 12.66 -38.65
C GLY A 306 12.35 12.35 -39.71
N PRO A 307 11.95 11.08 -39.87
CA PRO A 307 10.97 10.64 -40.87
C PRO A 307 9.53 11.10 -40.62
N ASP A 308 9.13 11.27 -39.37
CA ASP A 308 7.78 11.65 -38.94
C ASP A 308 7.65 13.14 -38.58
N GLY A 309 8.77 13.88 -38.56
CA GLY A 309 8.79 15.33 -38.46
C GLY A 309 8.80 15.86 -37.03
N ASP A 310 8.93 14.98 -36.03
CA ASP A 310 8.77 15.35 -34.63
C ASP A 310 10.08 15.78 -33.95
N TYR A 311 11.25 15.62 -34.58
CA TYR A 311 12.55 15.96 -33.99
C TYR A 311 12.92 15.07 -32.78
N SER A 312 12.46 13.82 -32.76
CA SER A 312 12.87 12.78 -31.84
C SER A 312 13.33 11.55 -32.63
N ASN A 313 14.37 10.86 -32.14
CA ASN A 313 14.80 9.57 -32.67
C ASN A 313 14.46 8.50 -31.63
N GLU A 314 13.50 7.63 -31.94
CA GLU A 314 13.04 6.59 -31.02
C GLU A 314 13.83 5.29 -31.17
N SER A 315 14.28 4.76 -30.05
CA SER A 315 14.65 3.35 -29.97
C SER A 315 13.40 2.50 -30.10
N THR A 316 13.45 1.41 -30.85
CA THR A 316 12.36 0.44 -30.82
C THR A 316 12.34 -0.29 -29.47
N ALA A 317 11.15 -0.71 -29.03
CA ALA A 317 11.04 -1.52 -27.81
C ALA A 317 11.87 -2.82 -27.89
N ALA A 318 12.02 -3.39 -29.09
CA ALA A 318 12.86 -4.56 -29.35
C ALA A 318 14.36 -4.30 -29.13
N GLU A 319 14.86 -3.10 -29.43
CA GLU A 319 16.26 -2.71 -29.18
C GLU A 319 16.54 -2.51 -27.68
N LEU A 320 15.55 -2.01 -26.93
CA LEU A 320 15.68 -1.80 -25.48
C LEU A 320 15.43 -3.08 -24.68
N ARG A 321 14.66 -4.05 -25.21
CA ARG A 321 14.28 -5.28 -24.50
C ARG A 321 15.46 -6.04 -23.88
N PRO A 322 16.61 -6.24 -24.54
CA PRO A 322 17.76 -6.91 -23.93
C PRO A 322 18.29 -6.19 -22.68
N TRP A 323 18.25 -4.85 -22.65
CA TRP A 323 18.64 -4.06 -21.48
C TRP A 323 17.67 -4.24 -20.32
N ILE A 324 16.36 -4.23 -20.62
CA ILE A 324 15.31 -4.43 -19.62
C ILE A 324 15.38 -5.82 -18.99
N ASP A 325 15.59 -6.88 -19.79
CA ASP A 325 15.67 -8.25 -19.28
C ASP A 325 16.96 -8.51 -18.48
N ALA A 326 18.09 -7.94 -18.93
CA ALA A 326 19.36 -8.01 -18.20
C ALA A 326 19.26 -7.28 -16.86
N ALA A 327 18.66 -6.08 -16.85
CA ALA A 327 18.41 -5.31 -15.63
C ALA A 327 17.52 -6.08 -14.64
N ARG A 328 16.42 -6.71 -15.11
CA ARG A 328 15.55 -7.56 -14.30
C ARG A 328 16.33 -8.66 -13.60
N THR A 329 17.16 -9.37 -14.36
CA THR A 329 17.95 -10.51 -13.87
C THR A 329 18.99 -10.07 -12.83
N ALA A 330 19.55 -8.87 -13.01
CA ALA A 330 20.57 -8.31 -12.13
C ALA A 330 20.02 -7.53 -10.92
N GLY A 331 18.69 -7.44 -10.75
CA GLY A 331 18.07 -6.64 -9.70
C GLY A 331 18.30 -5.14 -9.87
N VAL A 332 18.30 -4.66 -11.12
CA VAL A 332 18.45 -3.25 -11.50
C VAL A 332 17.07 -2.72 -11.90
N TYR A 333 16.69 -1.58 -11.33
CA TYR A 333 15.47 -0.87 -11.75
C TYR A 333 15.73 -0.04 -13.01
N VAL A 334 14.75 0.14 -13.89
CA VAL A 334 14.92 0.94 -15.12
C VAL A 334 13.90 2.07 -15.15
N VAL A 335 14.34 3.25 -15.56
CA VAL A 335 13.48 4.38 -15.92
C VAL A 335 13.72 4.68 -17.40
N LEU A 336 12.67 4.67 -18.22
CA LEU A 336 12.75 5.05 -19.62
C LEU A 336 12.57 6.56 -19.74
N ASP A 337 13.58 7.27 -20.20
CA ASP A 337 13.57 8.72 -20.40
C ASP A 337 13.10 9.07 -21.82
N LEU A 338 12.18 10.04 -21.90
CA LEU A 338 11.56 10.50 -23.12
C LEU A 338 11.98 11.94 -23.43
N GLN A 339 12.59 12.14 -24.60
CA GLN A 339 12.92 13.43 -25.17
C GLN A 339 12.06 13.66 -26.42
N PRO A 340 10.83 14.19 -26.27
CA PRO A 340 9.77 13.96 -27.25
C PRO A 340 9.81 14.87 -28.48
N GLY A 341 10.73 15.83 -28.56
CA GLY A 341 10.69 16.84 -29.60
C GLY A 341 9.30 17.50 -29.66
N ARG A 342 8.68 17.47 -30.83
CA ARG A 342 7.39 18.11 -31.13
C ARG A 342 6.18 17.23 -30.84
N THR A 343 6.34 15.94 -30.60
CA THR A 343 5.23 15.08 -30.20
C THR A 343 4.95 15.21 -28.70
N ASP A 344 3.80 14.71 -28.25
CA ASP A 344 3.43 14.73 -26.83
C ASP A 344 3.95 13.49 -26.08
N PHE A 345 4.17 13.64 -24.78
CA PHE A 345 4.70 12.57 -23.93
C PHE A 345 3.85 11.30 -23.93
N LEU A 346 2.52 11.42 -23.95
CA LEU A 346 1.63 10.26 -23.90
C LEU A 346 1.73 9.45 -25.20
N THR A 347 1.85 10.12 -26.35
CA THR A 347 2.07 9.47 -27.63
C THR A 347 3.36 8.65 -27.63
N GLN A 348 4.48 9.20 -27.17
CA GLN A 348 5.74 8.44 -27.08
C GLN A 348 5.72 7.36 -26.00
N ALA A 349 5.16 7.62 -24.83
CA ALA A 349 5.10 6.63 -23.75
C ALA A 349 4.40 5.34 -24.19
N LYS A 350 3.37 5.44 -25.04
CA LYS A 350 2.66 4.29 -25.61
C LYS A 350 3.50 3.44 -26.56
N LEU A 351 4.56 3.98 -27.16
CA LEU A 351 5.50 3.17 -27.96
C LEU A 351 6.21 2.12 -27.10
N TYR A 352 6.33 2.38 -25.80
CA TYR A 352 7.02 1.54 -24.82
C TYR A 352 6.08 0.81 -23.87
N GLU A 353 4.77 0.73 -24.18
CA GLU A 353 3.77 0.07 -23.32
C GLU A 353 4.21 -1.36 -22.94
N GLU A 354 4.75 -2.14 -23.88
CA GLU A 354 5.22 -3.50 -23.61
C GLU A 354 6.39 -3.59 -22.61
N LEU A 355 7.23 -2.55 -22.55
CA LEU A 355 8.34 -2.45 -21.60
C LEU A 355 7.84 -1.92 -20.26
N LEU A 356 6.91 -0.96 -20.28
CA LEU A 356 6.28 -0.41 -19.07
C LEU A 356 5.40 -1.45 -18.37
N LEU A 357 4.92 -2.50 -19.06
CA LEU A 357 4.30 -3.66 -18.41
C LEU A 357 5.27 -4.49 -17.55
N GLN A 358 6.59 -4.30 -17.69
CA GLN A 358 7.55 -4.96 -16.82
C GLN A 358 7.54 -4.31 -15.41
N PRO A 359 7.54 -5.10 -14.32
CA PRO A 359 7.42 -4.58 -12.96
C PRO A 359 8.50 -3.58 -12.55
N HIS A 360 9.73 -3.76 -13.04
CA HIS A 360 10.92 -2.98 -12.66
C HIS A 360 11.19 -1.80 -13.60
N VAL A 361 10.21 -1.38 -14.42
CA VAL A 361 10.35 -0.30 -15.40
C VAL A 361 9.40 0.86 -15.07
N GLY A 362 9.96 2.05 -14.85
CA GLY A 362 9.26 3.33 -14.75
C GLY A 362 9.50 4.22 -15.96
N LEU A 363 9.02 5.46 -15.88
CA LEU A 363 9.05 6.45 -16.96
C LEU A 363 9.61 7.78 -16.46
N ALA A 364 10.49 8.40 -17.23
CA ALA A 364 10.93 9.77 -17.08
C ALA A 364 10.39 10.60 -18.26
N LEU A 365 9.94 11.80 -17.93
CA LEU A 365 9.55 12.81 -18.90
C LEU A 365 10.60 13.91 -18.82
N ASP A 366 11.17 14.29 -19.96
CA ASP A 366 12.12 15.38 -20.04
C ASP A 366 11.55 16.62 -20.76
N PRO A 367 10.93 17.55 -20.00
CA PRO A 367 10.37 18.78 -20.54
C PRO A 367 11.35 19.65 -21.33
N GLU A 368 12.66 19.55 -21.09
CA GLU A 368 13.62 20.41 -21.80
C GLU A 368 13.64 20.11 -23.30
N TRP A 369 13.26 18.89 -23.67
CA TRP A 369 13.17 18.42 -25.04
C TRP A 369 11.76 18.47 -25.62
N ARG A 370 10.79 19.07 -24.91
CA ARG A 370 9.42 19.25 -25.41
C ARG A 370 9.27 20.56 -26.20
N LEU A 371 9.18 20.45 -27.53
CA LEU A 371 9.07 21.56 -28.49
C LEU A 371 7.63 21.83 -28.94
N THR A 372 7.31 23.10 -29.14
CA THR A 372 6.11 23.51 -29.89
C THR A 372 6.31 23.37 -31.40
N PRO A 373 5.25 23.44 -32.25
CA PRO A 373 5.31 23.08 -33.68
C PRO A 373 6.34 23.82 -34.57
N HIS A 374 6.90 24.94 -34.12
CA HIS A 374 7.87 25.75 -34.89
C HIS A 374 9.24 25.88 -34.21
N GLN A 375 9.41 25.19 -33.09
CA GLN A 375 10.62 25.18 -32.31
C GLN A 375 11.57 24.08 -32.80
N VAL A 376 12.87 24.29 -32.63
CA VAL A 376 13.93 23.30 -32.91
C VAL A 376 14.92 23.27 -31.75
N HIS A 377 15.54 22.12 -31.50
CA HIS A 377 16.53 22.00 -30.42
C HIS A 377 17.75 22.90 -30.63
N MET A 378 18.50 23.14 -29.55
CA MET A 378 19.69 24.00 -29.50
C MET A 378 19.46 25.50 -29.76
N VAL A 379 18.21 25.92 -29.97
CA VAL A 379 17.83 27.35 -30.07
C VAL A 379 17.12 27.84 -28.82
N GLN A 380 16.31 26.97 -28.21
CA GLN A 380 15.63 27.22 -26.94
C GLN A 380 15.46 25.91 -26.17
N ILE A 381 15.27 26.05 -24.87
CA ILE A 381 14.82 24.96 -23.98
C ILE A 381 13.31 24.81 -24.15
N GLY A 382 12.87 23.56 -24.22
CA GLY A 382 11.46 23.17 -24.30
C GLY A 382 10.71 23.38 -22.99
N SER A 383 9.40 23.16 -23.05
CA SER A 383 8.55 23.16 -21.86
C SER A 383 7.28 22.36 -22.09
N VAL A 384 6.63 21.99 -21.00
CA VAL A 384 5.36 21.27 -21.01
C VAL A 384 4.41 21.85 -19.97
N ALA A 385 3.11 21.79 -20.22
CA ALA A 385 2.10 22.11 -19.21
C ALA A 385 1.76 20.87 -18.38
N SER A 386 1.40 21.08 -17.10
CA SER A 386 1.00 20.01 -16.18
C SER A 386 -0.14 19.14 -16.72
N ASN A 387 -1.00 19.66 -17.60
CA ASN A 387 -2.08 18.88 -18.22
C ASN A 387 -1.61 17.72 -19.10
N GLU A 388 -0.48 17.85 -19.80
CA GLU A 388 0.10 16.79 -20.64
C GLU A 388 0.79 15.75 -19.76
N ILE A 389 1.49 16.20 -18.71
CA ILE A 389 2.06 15.32 -17.68
C ILE A 389 0.95 14.50 -17.01
N ASN A 390 -0.14 15.16 -16.58
CA ASN A 390 -1.26 14.50 -15.90
C ASN A 390 -1.96 13.47 -16.79
N LYS A 391 -2.08 13.71 -18.10
CA LYS A 391 -2.61 12.71 -19.05
C LYS A 391 -1.69 11.49 -19.15
N THR A 392 -0.38 11.71 -19.16
CA THR A 392 0.63 10.65 -19.20
C THR A 392 0.63 9.87 -17.88
N ALA A 393 0.56 10.56 -16.75
CA ALA A 393 0.45 9.97 -15.41
C ALA A 393 -0.82 9.13 -15.25
N ALA A 394 -1.98 9.65 -15.66
CA ALA A 394 -3.24 8.92 -15.58
C ALA A 394 -3.20 7.64 -16.42
N TRP A 395 -2.61 7.69 -17.62
CA TRP A 395 -2.43 6.49 -18.46
C TRP A 395 -1.48 5.47 -17.82
N LEU A 396 -0.32 5.91 -17.30
CA LEU A 396 0.64 5.01 -16.65
C LEU A 396 0.07 4.39 -15.37
N ALA A 397 -0.69 5.17 -14.59
CA ALA A 397 -1.38 4.70 -13.39
C ALA A 397 -2.45 3.65 -13.76
N GLU A 398 -3.23 3.89 -14.82
CA GLU A 398 -4.22 2.92 -15.28
C GLU A 398 -3.57 1.63 -15.80
N LEU A 399 -2.48 1.73 -16.58
CA LEU A 399 -1.69 0.57 -17.02
C LEU A 399 -1.18 -0.23 -15.82
N THR A 400 -0.67 0.44 -14.79
CA THR A 400 -0.15 -0.19 -13.56
C THR A 400 -1.28 -0.90 -12.79
N ARG A 401 -2.42 -0.24 -12.61
CA ARG A 401 -3.60 -0.75 -11.90
C ARG A 401 -4.20 -1.96 -12.61
N SER A 402 -4.50 -1.82 -13.89
CA SER A 402 -5.17 -2.86 -14.70
C SER A 402 -4.34 -4.15 -14.82
N HIS A 403 -3.03 -4.07 -14.63
CA HIS A 403 -2.11 -5.21 -14.67
C HIS A 403 -1.60 -5.63 -13.29
N HIS A 404 -2.13 -5.03 -12.21
CA HIS A 404 -1.74 -5.29 -10.81
C HIS A 404 -0.22 -5.21 -10.59
N LEU A 405 0.43 -4.25 -11.25
CA LEU A 405 1.88 -4.09 -11.20
C LEU A 405 2.31 -3.39 -9.91
N PRO A 406 3.53 -3.65 -9.42
CA PRO A 406 4.14 -2.81 -8.40
C PRO A 406 4.19 -1.34 -8.81
N GLN A 407 4.30 -0.46 -7.80
CA GLN A 407 4.34 0.98 -8.00
C GLN A 407 5.48 1.38 -8.96
N LYS A 408 5.21 2.32 -9.87
CA LYS A 408 6.18 2.80 -10.87
C LYS A 408 6.70 4.19 -10.56
N ILE A 409 7.96 4.44 -10.91
CA ILE A 409 8.47 5.81 -10.99
C ILE A 409 7.82 6.53 -12.17
N LEU A 410 7.30 7.72 -11.90
CA LEU A 410 7.10 8.77 -12.91
C LEU A 410 8.05 9.92 -12.56
N MET A 411 9.10 10.10 -13.33
CA MET A 411 10.11 11.12 -13.11
C MET A 411 9.88 12.31 -14.01
N LEU A 412 10.09 13.51 -13.47
CA LEU A 412 9.99 14.78 -14.18
C LEU A 412 11.35 15.46 -14.07
N HIS A 413 12.09 15.54 -15.18
CA HIS A 413 13.34 16.28 -15.24
C HIS A 413 13.08 17.77 -15.12
N GLN A 414 13.87 18.44 -14.27
CA GLN A 414 13.71 19.87 -14.07
C GLN A 414 14.99 20.52 -13.55
N PHE A 415 15.42 21.59 -14.19
CA PHE A 415 16.43 22.52 -13.65
C PHE A 415 16.00 23.99 -13.70
N ARG A 416 14.87 24.29 -14.36
CA ARG A 416 14.19 25.59 -14.32
C ARG A 416 12.72 25.42 -14.02
N THR A 417 12.14 26.37 -13.30
CA THR A 417 10.71 26.32 -12.93
C THR A 417 9.77 26.44 -14.13
N ASP A 418 10.17 27.15 -15.18
CA ASP A 418 9.37 27.37 -16.38
C ASP A 418 9.33 26.19 -17.38
N MET A 419 10.11 25.14 -17.13
CA MET A 419 10.03 23.88 -17.89
C MET A 419 8.68 23.18 -17.70
N ILE A 420 8.04 23.35 -16.53
CA ILE A 420 6.73 22.79 -16.22
C ILE A 420 5.79 23.94 -15.86
N SER A 421 4.92 24.32 -16.80
CA SER A 421 3.89 25.32 -16.57
C SER A 421 2.75 24.76 -15.72
N ASP A 422 2.15 25.61 -14.88
CA ASP A 422 1.05 25.25 -13.98
C ASP A 422 1.37 24.05 -13.08
N ARG A 423 2.61 24.01 -12.55
CA ARG A 423 3.15 22.88 -11.78
C ARG A 423 2.36 22.55 -10.51
N SER A 424 1.68 23.53 -9.92
CA SER A 424 0.77 23.32 -8.79
C SER A 424 -0.39 22.37 -9.11
N ASP A 425 -0.71 22.21 -10.39
CA ASP A 425 -1.84 21.43 -10.88
C ASP A 425 -1.43 19.99 -11.24
N LEU A 426 -0.17 19.60 -10.98
CA LEU A 426 0.27 18.22 -11.13
C LEU A 426 -0.54 17.28 -10.22
N ASP A 427 -1.14 16.26 -10.83
CA ASP A 427 -1.88 15.23 -10.10
C ASP A 427 -0.92 14.16 -9.58
N THR A 428 -0.58 14.29 -8.31
CA THR A 428 0.32 13.38 -7.58
C THR A 428 -0.46 12.39 -6.70
N SER A 429 -1.77 12.23 -6.96
CA SER A 429 -2.66 11.42 -6.12
C SER A 429 -2.70 9.94 -6.49
N PHE A 430 -2.11 9.55 -7.63
CA PHE A 430 -2.09 8.17 -8.11
C PHE A 430 -1.30 7.24 -7.18
N ASP A 431 -1.99 6.27 -6.58
CA ASP A 431 -1.42 5.28 -5.66
C ASP A 431 -0.51 4.26 -6.36
N GLU A 432 -0.59 4.21 -7.69
CA GLU A 432 0.21 3.40 -8.59
C GLU A 432 1.58 4.01 -8.92
N LEU A 433 1.75 5.31 -8.70
CA LEU A 433 2.94 6.04 -9.11
C LEU A 433 3.70 6.62 -7.91
N SER A 434 5.02 6.65 -8.02
CA SER A 434 5.90 7.50 -7.22
C SER A 434 6.41 8.60 -8.13
N VAL A 435 5.88 9.81 -7.94
CA VAL A 435 6.29 10.98 -8.71
C VAL A 435 7.60 11.52 -8.15
N VAL A 436 8.62 11.65 -8.99
CA VAL A 436 9.94 12.17 -8.64
C VAL A 436 10.20 13.44 -9.44
N ILE A 437 10.44 14.57 -8.78
CA ILE A 437 11.04 15.73 -9.45
C ILE A 437 12.55 15.56 -9.36
N HIS A 438 13.21 15.49 -10.51
CA HIS A 438 14.63 15.20 -10.64
C HIS A 438 15.41 16.45 -11.03
N ALA A 439 16.27 16.93 -10.12
CA ALA A 439 17.09 18.13 -10.32
C ALA A 439 18.21 17.85 -11.32
N ASP A 440 17.99 18.26 -12.56
CA ASP A 440 18.83 17.94 -13.74
C ASP A 440 19.73 19.12 -14.15
N GLY A 441 20.36 19.76 -13.17
CA GLY A 441 21.29 20.88 -13.41
C GLY A 441 22.74 20.49 -13.14
N PHE A 442 23.67 20.96 -13.97
CA PHE A 442 25.11 20.75 -13.80
C PHE A 442 25.83 22.05 -13.40
N GLY A 443 27.07 21.90 -12.91
CA GLY A 443 27.99 23.02 -12.71
C GLY A 443 28.72 22.98 -11.38
N SER A 444 29.05 24.15 -10.85
CA SER A 444 29.64 24.27 -9.51
C SER A 444 28.65 23.85 -8.43
N ALA A 445 29.16 23.51 -7.25
CA ALA A 445 28.30 23.12 -6.13
C ALA A 445 27.26 24.18 -5.75
N GLY A 446 27.60 25.47 -5.89
CA GLY A 446 26.67 26.57 -5.66
C GLY A 446 25.54 26.62 -6.69
N GLU A 447 25.85 26.39 -7.97
CA GLU A 447 24.86 26.35 -9.04
C GLU A 447 23.91 25.16 -8.88
N LYS A 448 24.44 23.97 -8.56
CA LYS A 448 23.60 22.80 -8.30
C LYS A 448 22.65 23.01 -7.11
N MET A 449 23.15 23.57 -6.01
CA MET A 449 22.30 23.88 -4.86
C MET A 449 21.27 24.97 -5.17
N ALA A 450 21.62 25.97 -5.99
CA ALA A 450 20.67 26.97 -6.46
C ALA A 450 19.55 26.34 -7.33
N THR A 451 19.90 25.41 -8.22
CA THR A 451 18.92 24.63 -8.99
C THR A 451 18.03 23.82 -8.04
N TRP A 452 18.61 23.11 -7.07
CA TRP A 452 17.88 22.34 -6.07
C TRP A 452 16.88 23.21 -5.31
N GLU A 453 17.32 24.31 -4.73
CA GLU A 453 16.46 25.25 -4.01
C GLU A 453 15.33 25.79 -4.90
N ASN A 454 15.64 26.14 -6.15
CA ASN A 454 14.67 26.68 -7.10
C ASN A 454 13.59 25.66 -7.49
N VAL A 455 13.96 24.41 -7.81
CA VAL A 455 12.98 23.39 -8.18
C VAL A 455 12.08 22.99 -7.00
N HIS A 456 12.47 23.27 -5.75
CA HIS A 456 11.63 23.04 -4.57
C HIS A 456 10.55 24.11 -4.35
N LEU A 457 10.68 25.31 -4.94
CA LEU A 457 9.73 26.40 -4.73
C LEU A 457 8.35 26.07 -5.32
N ASP A 458 7.29 26.11 -4.51
CA ASP A 458 5.92 25.79 -4.96
C ASP A 458 5.77 24.38 -5.54
N ALA A 459 6.56 23.42 -5.03
CA ALA A 459 6.41 22.02 -5.40
C ALA A 459 5.09 21.43 -4.86
N PRO A 460 4.39 20.58 -5.62
CA PRO A 460 3.19 19.90 -5.16
C PRO A 460 3.50 18.94 -4.00
N SER A 461 2.48 18.62 -3.21
CA SER A 461 2.61 17.59 -2.16
C SER A 461 2.73 16.17 -2.76
N ARG A 462 3.15 15.18 -1.97
CA ARG A 462 3.24 13.75 -2.35
C ARG A 462 4.21 13.47 -3.52
N ILE A 463 5.26 14.26 -3.62
CA ILE A 463 6.37 14.02 -4.54
C ILE A 463 7.63 13.60 -3.78
N TRP A 464 8.52 12.96 -4.50
CA TRP A 464 9.85 12.63 -4.07
C TRP A 464 10.88 13.44 -4.85
N TRP A 465 12.10 13.50 -4.31
CA TRP A 465 13.17 14.29 -4.88
C TRP A 465 14.29 13.44 -5.42
N GLY A 466 14.76 13.80 -6.61
CA GLY A 466 15.89 13.17 -7.25
C GLY A 466 16.97 14.18 -7.63
N TRP A 467 18.20 13.71 -7.75
CA TRP A 467 19.39 14.54 -7.97
C TRP A 467 20.29 13.94 -9.04
N LYS A 468 20.71 14.74 -10.02
CA LYS A 468 21.69 14.29 -11.01
C LYS A 468 23.11 14.73 -10.66
N ASN A 469 24.04 13.80 -10.74
CA ASN A 469 25.48 14.07 -10.75
C ASN A 469 25.99 13.95 -12.19
N PHE A 470 26.87 14.86 -12.58
CA PHE A 470 27.55 14.83 -13.86
C PHE A 470 29.02 14.55 -13.62
N TYR A 471 29.60 13.54 -14.28
CA TYR A 471 30.99 13.18 -14.04
C TYR A 471 31.97 14.26 -14.53
N ASP A 472 31.67 14.87 -15.67
CA ASP A 472 32.59 15.78 -16.34
C ASP A 472 32.16 17.25 -16.26
N GLU A 473 30.86 17.54 -16.12
CA GLU A 473 30.33 18.91 -16.05
C GLU A 473 30.27 19.48 -14.63
N ASP A 474 30.22 18.62 -13.61
CA ASP A 474 30.25 19.06 -12.21
C ASP A 474 31.71 19.25 -11.73
N HIS A 475 31.95 20.36 -11.04
CA HIS A 475 33.31 20.75 -10.66
C HIS A 475 33.40 21.20 -9.18
N PRO A 476 33.72 20.28 -8.24
CA PRO A 476 33.75 18.82 -8.39
C PRO A 476 32.34 18.20 -8.31
N THR A 477 32.16 17.02 -8.91
CA THR A 477 30.99 16.17 -8.66
C THR A 477 30.82 15.87 -7.17
N PHE A 478 29.57 15.89 -6.68
CA PHE A 478 29.28 15.54 -5.29
C PHE A 478 29.64 14.08 -5.01
N SER A 479 30.33 13.84 -3.89
CA SER A 479 30.52 12.48 -3.39
C SER A 479 29.20 11.90 -2.85
N PRO A 480 29.05 10.56 -2.77
CA PRO A 480 27.87 9.92 -2.18
C PRO A 480 27.51 10.45 -0.78
N ARG A 481 28.51 10.77 0.05
CA ARG A 481 28.28 11.37 1.37
C ARG A 481 27.66 12.77 1.25
N GLN A 482 28.24 13.63 0.41
CA GLN A 482 27.72 14.99 0.20
C GLN A 482 26.32 14.97 -0.41
N THR A 483 26.04 14.09 -1.37
CA THR A 483 24.69 13.95 -1.93
C THR A 483 23.67 13.55 -0.86
N MET A 484 24.06 12.72 0.11
CA MET A 484 23.18 12.28 1.21
C MET A 484 23.10 13.27 2.38
N GLU A 485 23.86 14.36 2.33
CA GLU A 485 23.77 15.51 3.25
C GLU A 485 22.82 16.60 2.70
N ILE A 486 22.38 16.50 1.45
CA ILE A 486 21.37 17.38 0.85
C ILE A 486 20.02 17.12 1.52
N GLU A 487 19.29 18.20 1.84
CA GLU A 487 17.94 18.12 2.38
C GLU A 487 16.92 18.81 1.44
N PRO A 488 15.73 18.22 1.23
CA PRO A 488 15.36 16.86 1.63
C PRO A 488 16.22 15.80 0.95
N LYS A 489 16.54 14.70 1.64
CA LYS A 489 17.42 13.65 1.07
C LYS A 489 16.89 13.10 -0.26
N PRO A 490 17.68 13.15 -1.36
CA PRO A 490 17.27 12.56 -2.62
C PRO A 490 17.03 11.05 -2.49
N VAL A 491 15.93 10.57 -3.07
CA VAL A 491 15.60 9.13 -3.12
C VAL A 491 16.01 8.48 -4.44
N PHE A 492 16.28 9.29 -5.46
CA PHE A 492 16.81 8.87 -6.75
C PHE A 492 18.05 9.71 -7.06
N VAL A 493 19.16 9.08 -7.42
CA VAL A 493 20.37 9.77 -7.85
C VAL A 493 20.87 9.16 -9.14
N SER A 494 20.95 9.92 -10.24
CA SER A 494 21.60 9.45 -11.46
C SER A 494 22.98 10.07 -11.67
N TYR A 495 23.80 9.33 -12.41
CA TYR A 495 25.13 9.73 -12.84
C TYR A 495 25.17 9.75 -14.37
N GLN A 496 25.39 10.94 -14.94
CA GLN A 496 25.60 11.15 -16.36
C GLN A 496 27.09 11.23 -16.68
#